data_AF-A0A0G0HCM4-F1
#
_entry.id   AF-A0A0G0HCM4-F1
#
_cell.length_a   1.000
_cell.length_b   1.000
_cell.length_c   1.000
_cell.angle_alpha   90.00
_cell.angle_beta   90.00
_cell.angle_gamma   90.00
#
_symmetry.space_group_name_H-M   'P 1'
#
loop_
_entity.id
_entity.type
_entity.pdbx_description
1 polymer ?
#
loop_
_entity_poly.entity_id
_entity_poly.type
_entity_poly.pdbx_seq_one_letter_code
_entity_poly.pdbx_strand_id
1 'polypeptide(L)'
;MKKLFIFGILFSLFLIPGKAYALQKEEALNRKLEAQNRVEVRKASMEAKKAVVQERIQDKKASRASQLIEQRRTRLKFFFDRILTRLNAVSDRLQTLIDRIASRLDKVEAGNNKKDISEIQASLNEAQDLLTDINKDLVDLETAMDTVVNSENPKADMKSVRLMIQEIKSKFKEVHSILVHILGDIRGLRVGQYTPTVKLSPTVNLTPTSEPSPTEEPSPTPESL
;
A
#
# COMPACT_ATOMS: atom_id res chain seq x y z
N MET A 1 -30.94 133.70 14.18
CA MET A 1 -30.56 132.44 14.87
C MET A 1 -31.27 131.27 14.20
N LYS A 2 -30.64 130.09 14.21
CA LYS A 2 -31.07 128.77 13.64
C LYS A 2 -30.46 128.39 12.28
N LYS A 3 -29.17 128.00 12.32
CA LYS A 3 -28.54 127.01 11.43
C LYS A 3 -27.87 125.99 12.33
N LEU A 4 -28.48 124.81 12.54
CA LEU A 4 -27.86 123.64 13.18
C LEU A 4 -28.90 122.50 13.14
N PHE A 5 -28.48 121.35 12.58
CA PHE A 5 -29.10 120.01 12.58
C PHE A 5 -29.14 119.35 11.18
N ILE A 6 -27.95 119.16 10.59
CA ILE A 6 -27.74 118.14 9.56
C ILE A 6 -26.35 117.54 9.83
N PHE A 7 -26.24 116.65 10.81
CA PHE A 7 -25.09 115.76 11.00
C PHE A 7 -25.49 114.70 12.03
N GLY A 8 -26.09 113.59 11.57
CA GLY A 8 -26.57 112.57 12.50
C GLY A 8 -27.30 111.38 11.90
N ILE A 9 -27.00 110.98 10.65
CA ILE A 9 -27.48 109.71 10.05
C ILE A 9 -26.35 109.13 9.18
N LEU A 10 -25.18 108.89 9.76
CA LEU A 10 -24.06 108.23 9.07
C LEU A 10 -23.13 107.49 10.04
N PHE A 11 -23.68 106.97 11.14
CA PHE A 11 -22.93 106.19 12.13
C PHE A 11 -23.80 105.12 12.81
N SER A 12 -24.35 104.19 12.03
CA SER A 12 -24.96 102.96 12.56
C SER A 12 -24.57 101.70 11.78
N LEU A 13 -23.44 101.73 11.06
CA LEU A 13 -22.99 100.65 10.18
C LEU A 13 -21.81 99.83 10.76
N PHE A 14 -21.54 99.90 12.06
CA PHE A 14 -20.35 99.24 12.62
C PHE A 14 -20.55 98.58 13.99
N LEU A 15 -21.67 97.88 14.18
CA LEU A 15 -21.79 96.75 15.11
C LEU A 15 -22.61 95.72 14.35
N ILE A 16 -22.04 94.72 13.69
CA ILE A 16 -21.81 93.37 14.22
C ILE A 16 -20.96 92.60 13.19
N PRO A 17 -19.74 92.13 13.52
CA PRO A 17 -19.16 90.97 12.85
C PRO A 17 -19.02 89.79 13.83
N GLY A 18 -19.93 89.62 14.80
CA GLY A 18 -19.85 88.54 15.79
C GLY A 18 -20.57 87.25 15.41
N LYS A 19 -21.66 87.32 14.63
CA LYS A 19 -22.52 86.15 14.35
C LYS A 19 -21.99 85.24 13.23
N ALA A 20 -21.25 85.78 12.26
CA ALA A 20 -20.69 84.99 11.16
C ALA A 20 -19.60 84.01 11.63
N TYR A 21 -18.76 84.40 12.59
CA TYR A 21 -17.70 83.53 13.13
C TYR A 21 -18.22 82.40 14.03
N ALA A 22 -19.31 82.62 14.76
CA ALA A 22 -19.94 81.57 15.58
C ALA A 22 -20.60 80.48 14.70
N LEU A 23 -21.30 80.90 13.63
CA LEU A 23 -21.95 80.00 12.68
C LEU A 23 -20.94 79.17 11.87
N GLN A 24 -19.82 79.79 11.45
CA GLN A 24 -18.73 79.11 10.76
C GLN A 24 -18.00 78.08 11.66
N LYS A 25 -17.93 78.34 12.97
CA LYS A 25 -17.33 77.41 13.94
C LYS A 25 -18.22 76.20 14.23
N GLU A 26 -19.55 76.38 14.28
CA GLU A 26 -20.52 75.28 14.40
C GLU A 26 -20.51 74.37 13.16
N GLU A 27 -20.48 74.95 11.95
CA GLU A 27 -20.37 74.17 10.71
C GLU A 27 -19.07 73.35 10.66
N ALA A 28 -17.94 73.94 11.09
CA ALA A 28 -16.66 73.24 11.13
C ALA A 28 -16.66 72.07 12.13
N LEU A 29 -17.33 72.24 13.28
CA LEU A 29 -17.54 71.17 14.28
C LEU A 29 -18.42 70.05 13.72
N ASN A 30 -19.51 70.40 13.04
CA ASN A 30 -20.41 69.43 12.43
C ASN A 30 -19.71 68.63 11.32
N ARG A 31 -18.92 69.28 10.45
CA ARG A 31 -18.11 68.60 9.43
C ARG A 31 -17.08 67.64 10.04
N LYS A 32 -16.48 68.02 11.17
CA LYS A 32 -15.53 67.16 11.90
C LYS A 32 -16.23 65.95 12.53
N LEU A 33 -17.41 66.15 13.13
CA LEU A 33 -18.23 65.08 13.71
C LEU A 33 -18.72 64.09 12.63
N GLU A 34 -19.19 64.60 11.49
CA GLU A 34 -19.57 63.76 10.35
C GLU A 34 -18.38 62.96 9.79
N ALA A 35 -17.21 63.58 9.70
CA ALA A 35 -15.99 62.89 9.27
C ALA A 35 -15.60 61.76 10.25
N GLN A 36 -15.72 62.00 11.56
CA GLN A 36 -15.50 60.97 12.59
C GLN A 36 -16.51 59.83 12.47
N ASN A 37 -17.80 60.14 12.37
CA ASN A 37 -18.87 59.15 12.20
C ASN A 37 -18.65 58.31 10.92
N ARG A 38 -18.23 58.93 9.81
CA ARG A 38 -17.89 58.20 8.57
C ARG A 38 -16.71 57.26 8.75
N VAL A 39 -15.69 57.66 9.51
CA VAL A 39 -14.54 56.79 9.81
C VAL A 39 -14.95 55.63 10.71
N GLU A 40 -15.79 55.87 11.71
CA GLU A 40 -16.29 54.83 12.62
C GLU A 40 -17.19 53.82 11.89
N VAL A 41 -18.14 54.30 11.08
CA VAL A 41 -19.00 53.44 10.24
C VAL A 41 -18.15 52.62 9.27
N ARG A 42 -17.12 53.22 8.66
CA ARG A 42 -16.18 52.49 7.80
C ARG A 42 -15.42 51.42 8.59
N LYS A 43 -14.86 51.75 9.76
CA LYS A 43 -14.17 50.78 10.63
C LYS A 43 -15.08 49.62 11.02
N ALA A 44 -16.28 49.91 11.51
CA ALA A 44 -17.28 48.90 11.88
C ALA A 44 -17.67 48.02 10.68
N SER A 45 -17.88 48.60 9.50
CA SER A 45 -18.20 47.83 8.29
C SER A 45 -17.03 46.94 7.83
N MET A 46 -15.78 47.39 8.02
CA MET A 46 -14.59 46.62 7.71
C MET A 46 -14.37 45.49 8.71
N GLU A 47 -14.63 45.72 9.99
CA GLU A 47 -14.60 44.69 11.03
C GLU A 47 -15.68 43.63 10.80
N ALA A 48 -16.92 44.03 10.51
CA ALA A 48 -18.00 43.12 10.15
C ALA A 48 -17.64 42.28 8.90
N LYS A 49 -17.10 42.90 7.85
CA LYS A 49 -16.62 42.17 6.65
C LYS A 49 -15.49 41.19 6.98
N LYS A 50 -14.53 41.59 7.83
CA LYS A 50 -13.44 40.71 8.26
C LYS A 50 -13.97 39.50 9.03
N ALA A 51 -14.92 39.70 9.94
CA ALA A 51 -15.55 38.61 10.70
C ALA A 51 -16.26 37.61 9.76
N VAL A 52 -17.08 38.09 8.83
CA VAL A 52 -17.77 37.24 7.84
C VAL A 52 -16.79 36.48 6.95
N VAL A 53 -15.68 37.10 6.54
CA VAL A 53 -14.65 36.43 5.74
C VAL A 53 -13.93 35.35 6.57
N GLN A 54 -13.61 35.63 7.83
CA GLN A 54 -12.99 34.65 8.73
C GLN A 54 -13.88 33.44 8.95
N GLU A 55 -15.17 33.65 9.21
CA GLU A 55 -16.18 32.59 9.36
C GLU A 55 -16.25 31.71 8.09
N ARG A 56 -16.41 32.33 6.92
CA ARG A 56 -16.41 31.61 5.63
C ARG A 56 -15.12 30.83 5.37
N ILE A 57 -13.97 31.32 5.83
CA ILE A 57 -12.69 30.60 5.71
C ILE A 57 -12.69 29.38 6.64
N GLN A 58 -13.18 29.51 7.87
CA GLN A 58 -13.26 28.39 8.81
C GLN A 58 -14.22 27.30 8.31
N ASP A 59 -15.40 27.68 7.82
CA ASP A 59 -16.37 26.73 7.24
C ASP A 59 -15.78 25.99 6.04
N LYS A 60 -15.13 26.72 5.13
CA LYS A 60 -14.46 26.11 3.97
C LYS A 60 -13.31 25.20 4.37
N LYS A 61 -12.56 25.54 5.44
CA LYS A 61 -11.48 24.68 5.95
C LYS A 61 -12.05 23.39 6.52
N ALA A 62 -13.11 23.46 7.34
CA ALA A 62 -13.76 22.30 7.91
C ALA A 62 -14.35 21.39 6.82
N SER A 63 -15.08 21.96 5.86
CA SER A 63 -15.65 21.22 4.73
C SER A 63 -14.58 20.59 3.83
N ARG A 64 -13.48 21.28 3.57
CA ARG A 64 -12.36 20.69 2.82
C ARG A 64 -11.66 19.59 3.60
N ALA A 65 -11.49 19.76 4.91
CA ALA A 65 -10.88 18.75 5.76
C ALA A 65 -11.70 17.45 5.76
N SER A 66 -13.02 17.53 5.89
CA SER A 66 -13.90 16.35 5.81
C SER A 66 -13.84 15.68 4.44
N GLN A 67 -13.92 16.44 3.35
CA GLN A 67 -13.79 15.91 1.98
C GLN A 67 -12.44 15.19 1.77
N LEU A 68 -11.35 15.74 2.30
CA LEU A 68 -10.02 15.10 2.18
C LEU A 68 -9.93 13.80 2.99
N ILE A 69 -10.58 13.72 4.15
CA ILE A 69 -10.65 12.50 4.97
C ILE A 69 -11.45 11.43 4.22
N GLU A 70 -12.61 11.76 3.67
CA GLU A 70 -13.44 10.84 2.89
C GLU A 70 -12.72 10.35 1.64
N GLN A 71 -12.14 11.25 0.85
CA GLN A 71 -11.38 10.87 -0.34
C GLN A 71 -10.21 9.95 -0.01
N ARG A 72 -9.51 10.22 1.10
CA ARG A 72 -8.44 9.34 1.59
C ARG A 72 -9.00 7.97 1.93
N ARG A 73 -10.07 7.89 2.73
CA ARG A 73 -10.70 6.64 3.13
C ARG A 73 -11.11 5.80 1.91
N THR A 74 -11.76 6.43 0.94
CA THR A 74 -12.18 5.79 -0.32
C THR A 74 -10.98 5.25 -1.11
N ARG A 75 -9.90 6.03 -1.25
CA ARG A 75 -8.69 5.57 -1.94
C ARG A 75 -8.03 4.38 -1.22
N LEU A 76 -8.02 4.39 0.12
CA LEU A 76 -7.48 3.28 0.90
C LEU A 76 -8.32 2.01 0.71
N LYS A 77 -9.65 2.10 0.79
CA LYS A 77 -10.56 0.97 0.54
C LYS A 77 -10.29 0.33 -0.83
N PHE A 78 -10.34 1.12 -1.90
CA PHE A 78 -10.07 0.62 -3.24
C PHE A 78 -8.67 -0.01 -3.39
N PHE A 79 -7.67 0.54 -2.71
CA PHE A 79 -6.32 -0.02 -2.72
C PHE A 79 -6.27 -1.38 -2.03
N PHE A 80 -6.92 -1.51 -0.87
CA PHE A 80 -7.00 -2.75 -0.08
C PHE A 80 -7.84 -3.82 -0.77
N ASP A 81 -9.01 -3.47 -1.30
CA ASP A 81 -9.87 -4.38 -2.06
C ASP A 81 -9.10 -5.01 -3.22
N ARG A 82 -8.31 -4.21 -3.93
CA ARG A 82 -7.47 -4.69 -5.04
C ARG A 82 -6.39 -5.65 -4.57
N ILE A 83 -5.85 -5.47 -3.38
CA ILE A 83 -4.84 -6.38 -2.81
C ILE A 83 -5.51 -7.69 -2.40
N LEU A 84 -6.58 -7.63 -1.61
CA LEU A 84 -7.32 -8.81 -1.16
C LEU A 84 -7.80 -9.65 -2.34
N THR A 85 -8.41 -9.02 -3.35
CA THR A 85 -8.83 -9.70 -4.58
C THR A 85 -7.69 -10.46 -5.25
N ARG A 86 -6.49 -9.86 -5.30
CA ARG A 86 -5.32 -10.49 -5.92
C ARG A 86 -4.79 -11.65 -5.08
N LEU A 87 -4.77 -11.53 -3.75
CA LEU A 87 -4.29 -12.57 -2.85
C LEU A 87 -5.27 -13.76 -2.83
N ASN A 88 -6.58 -13.51 -2.75
CA ASN A 88 -7.62 -14.54 -2.88
C ASN A 88 -7.50 -15.28 -4.21
N ALA A 89 -7.33 -14.55 -5.32
CA ALA A 89 -7.11 -15.18 -6.62
C ALA A 89 -5.82 -16.00 -6.72
N VAL A 90 -4.83 -15.78 -5.85
CA VAL A 90 -3.64 -16.65 -5.75
C VAL A 90 -3.98 -17.89 -4.93
N SER A 91 -4.69 -17.73 -3.80
CA SER A 91 -5.20 -18.85 -3.00
C SER A 91 -6.02 -19.84 -3.85
N ASP A 92 -6.99 -19.33 -4.62
CA ASP A 92 -7.84 -20.15 -5.51
C ASP A 92 -7.02 -20.93 -6.55
N ARG A 93 -5.97 -20.30 -7.10
CA ARG A 93 -5.08 -20.93 -8.09
C ARG A 93 -4.25 -22.06 -7.49
N LEU A 94 -3.79 -21.89 -6.24
CA LEU A 94 -3.05 -22.91 -5.52
C LEU A 94 -3.96 -24.06 -5.10
N GLN A 95 -5.19 -23.78 -4.63
CA GLN A 95 -6.19 -24.79 -4.35
C GLN A 95 -6.49 -25.64 -5.60
N THR A 96 -6.73 -24.98 -6.74
CA THR A 96 -6.94 -25.68 -8.01
C THR A 96 -5.73 -26.55 -8.41
N LEU A 97 -4.50 -26.16 -8.05
CA LEU A 97 -3.31 -26.97 -8.30
C LEU A 97 -3.24 -28.18 -7.37
N ILE A 98 -3.55 -27.99 -6.08
CA ILE A 98 -3.68 -29.07 -5.08
C ILE A 98 -4.71 -30.10 -5.55
N ASP A 99 -5.92 -29.68 -5.93
CA ASP A 99 -6.99 -30.59 -6.35
C ASP A 99 -6.59 -31.42 -7.59
N ARG A 100 -5.89 -30.79 -8.54
CA ARG A 100 -5.36 -31.48 -9.73
C ARG A 100 -4.26 -32.46 -9.40
N ILE A 101 -3.43 -32.17 -8.40
CA ILE A 101 -2.37 -33.07 -7.92
C ILE A 101 -3.00 -34.25 -7.19
N ALA A 102 -3.95 -34.00 -6.28
CA ALA A 102 -4.72 -35.04 -5.58
C ALA A 102 -5.36 -36.02 -6.57
N SER A 103 -6.11 -35.50 -7.55
CA SER A 103 -6.75 -36.32 -8.59
C SER A 103 -5.75 -37.14 -9.43
N ARG A 104 -4.50 -36.67 -9.58
CA ARG A 104 -3.45 -37.43 -10.26
C ARG A 104 -2.89 -38.54 -9.38
N LEU A 105 -2.74 -38.31 -8.08
CA LEU A 105 -2.29 -39.34 -7.13
C LEU A 105 -3.31 -40.47 -7.05
N ASP A 106 -4.61 -40.16 -6.96
CA ASP A 106 -5.69 -41.17 -6.95
C ASP A 106 -5.61 -42.08 -8.18
N LYS A 107 -5.28 -41.52 -9.35
CA LYS A 107 -5.11 -42.28 -10.60
C LYS A 107 -3.84 -43.14 -10.62
N VAL A 108 -2.79 -42.70 -9.95
CA VAL A 108 -1.55 -43.48 -9.81
C VAL A 108 -1.76 -44.67 -8.88
N GLU A 109 -2.45 -44.46 -7.76
CA GLU A 109 -2.85 -45.52 -6.82
C GLU A 109 -3.74 -46.57 -7.50
N ALA A 110 -4.80 -46.15 -8.19
CA ALA A 110 -5.73 -47.05 -8.87
C ALA A 110 -5.09 -47.83 -10.03
N GLY A 111 -4.00 -47.32 -10.60
CA GLY A 111 -3.29 -47.92 -11.73
C GLY A 111 -2.42 -49.13 -11.42
N ASN A 112 -2.36 -49.61 -10.17
CA ASN A 112 -1.47 -50.71 -9.71
C ASN A 112 0.03 -50.47 -9.98
N ASN A 113 0.45 -49.21 -10.06
CA ASN A 113 1.87 -48.89 -10.02
C ASN A 113 2.32 -49.10 -8.57
N LYS A 114 3.13 -50.12 -8.27
CA LYS A 114 3.72 -50.39 -6.94
C LYS A 114 4.72 -49.31 -6.49
N LYS A 115 4.41 -48.05 -6.71
CA LYS A 115 5.21 -46.89 -6.33
C LYS A 115 4.67 -46.39 -4.98
N ASP A 116 5.56 -46.32 -4.01
CA ASP A 116 5.27 -45.61 -2.78
C ASP A 116 5.07 -44.12 -3.10
N ILE A 117 3.95 -43.57 -2.64
CA ILE A 117 3.55 -42.18 -2.82
C ILE A 117 3.35 -41.48 -1.48
N SER A 118 3.66 -42.15 -0.36
CA SER A 118 3.39 -41.62 0.98
C SER A 118 4.09 -40.27 1.22
N GLU A 119 5.32 -40.11 0.75
CA GLU A 119 6.07 -38.85 0.83
C GLU A 119 5.40 -37.71 0.03
N ILE A 120 4.86 -38.04 -1.16
CA ILE A 120 4.17 -37.07 -2.01
C ILE A 120 2.84 -36.64 -1.37
N GLN A 121 2.14 -37.60 -0.77
CA GLN A 121 0.87 -37.34 -0.07
C GLN A 121 1.09 -36.52 1.20
N ALA A 122 2.17 -36.78 1.94
CA ALA A 122 2.58 -35.97 3.08
C ALA A 122 2.89 -34.52 2.66
N SER A 123 3.65 -34.33 1.58
CA SER A 123 3.96 -33.01 1.04
C SER A 123 2.72 -32.27 0.53
N LEU A 124 1.73 -33.00 -0.03
CA LEU A 124 0.46 -32.42 -0.46
C LEU A 124 -0.38 -31.94 0.72
N ASN A 125 -0.41 -32.71 1.81
CA ASN A 125 -1.09 -32.32 3.05
C ASN A 125 -0.41 -31.10 3.68
N GLU A 126 0.92 -31.04 3.71
CA GLU A 126 1.67 -29.86 4.16
C GLU A 126 1.29 -28.60 3.35
N ALA A 127 1.20 -28.72 2.02
CA ALA A 127 0.75 -27.61 1.18
C ALA A 127 -0.70 -27.18 1.46
N GLN A 128 -1.59 -28.12 1.80
CA GLN A 128 -2.98 -27.83 2.20
C GLN A 128 -3.06 -27.12 3.55
N ASP A 129 -2.27 -27.56 4.53
CA ASP A 129 -2.22 -26.95 5.86
C ASP A 129 -1.70 -25.52 5.77
N LEU A 130 -0.60 -25.30 5.04
CA LEU A 130 -0.06 -23.95 4.78
C LEU A 130 -1.07 -23.06 4.06
N LEU A 131 -1.82 -23.58 3.08
CA LEU A 131 -2.85 -22.82 2.39
C LEU A 131 -4.01 -22.45 3.33
N THR A 132 -4.37 -23.35 4.24
CA THR A 132 -5.39 -23.10 5.27
C THR A 132 -4.95 -21.99 6.21
N ASP A 133 -3.68 -21.97 6.60
CA ASP A 133 -3.13 -20.89 7.43
C ASP A 133 -3.07 -19.56 6.69
N ILE A 134 -2.69 -19.56 5.40
CA ILE A 134 -2.76 -18.35 4.57
C ILE A 134 -4.18 -17.79 4.52
N ASN A 135 -5.20 -18.65 4.41
CA ASN A 135 -6.59 -18.19 4.38
C ASN A 135 -7.01 -17.54 5.72
N LYS A 136 -6.50 -18.01 6.86
CA LYS A 136 -6.70 -17.35 8.16
C LYS A 136 -6.02 -15.98 8.18
N ASP A 137 -4.76 -15.91 7.74
CA ASP A 137 -4.01 -14.64 7.67
C ASP A 137 -4.70 -13.62 6.75
N LEU A 138 -5.40 -14.06 5.69
CA LEU A 138 -6.15 -13.18 4.81
C LEU A 138 -7.38 -12.55 5.48
N VAL A 139 -8.06 -13.30 6.34
CA VAL A 139 -9.18 -12.79 7.16
C VAL A 139 -8.67 -11.79 8.20
N ASP A 140 -7.53 -12.09 8.83
CA ASP A 140 -6.88 -11.18 9.78
C ASP A 140 -6.40 -9.90 9.08
N LEU A 141 -5.87 -10.04 7.85
CA LEU A 141 -5.46 -8.92 7.02
C LEU A 141 -6.64 -8.00 6.66
N GLU A 142 -7.79 -8.57 6.29
CA GLU A 142 -9.02 -7.82 6.00
C GLU A 142 -9.44 -7.00 7.22
N THR A 143 -9.47 -7.63 8.40
CA THR A 143 -9.80 -6.97 9.68
C THR A 143 -8.83 -5.82 9.99
N ALA A 144 -7.53 -6.05 9.79
CA ALA A 144 -6.52 -5.03 10.00
C ALA A 144 -6.66 -3.87 9.00
N MET A 145 -6.94 -4.16 7.72
CA MET A 145 -7.18 -3.15 6.70
C MET A 145 -8.39 -2.26 7.05
N ASP A 146 -9.49 -2.85 7.51
CA ASP A 146 -10.67 -2.11 7.97
C ASP A 146 -10.37 -1.21 9.17
N THR A 147 -9.54 -1.70 10.10
CA THR A 147 -9.06 -0.89 11.23
C THR A 147 -8.27 0.33 10.74
N VAL A 148 -7.36 0.15 9.77
CA VAL A 148 -6.58 1.27 9.19
C VAL A 148 -7.47 2.27 8.47
N VAL A 149 -8.47 1.81 7.70
CA VAL A 149 -9.42 2.66 6.96
C VAL A 149 -10.24 3.56 7.90
N ASN A 150 -10.50 3.07 9.12
CA ASN A 150 -11.29 3.78 10.11
C ASN A 150 -10.46 4.58 11.13
N SER A 151 -9.14 4.37 11.18
CA SER A 151 -8.21 5.08 12.07
C SER A 151 -8.12 6.58 11.79
N GLU A 152 -7.78 7.34 12.83
CA GLU A 152 -7.46 8.78 12.73
C GLU A 152 -6.11 9.02 12.02
N ASN A 153 -5.16 8.09 12.17
CA ASN A 153 -3.82 8.17 11.59
C ASN A 153 -3.45 6.93 10.75
N PRO A 154 -4.05 6.78 9.55
CA PRO A 154 -3.86 5.59 8.71
C PRO A 154 -2.42 5.40 8.23
N LYS A 155 -1.56 6.42 8.30
CA LYS A 155 -0.16 6.30 7.89
C LYS A 155 0.66 5.46 8.85
N ALA A 156 0.41 5.58 10.15
CA ALA A 156 1.12 4.81 11.17
C ALA A 156 0.72 3.33 11.06
N ASP A 157 -0.57 3.07 10.96
CA ASP A 157 -1.13 1.72 11.01
C ASP A 157 -0.91 0.94 9.69
N MET A 158 -0.66 1.64 8.58
CA MET A 158 -0.33 1.00 7.29
C MET A 158 0.96 0.15 7.35
N LYS A 159 1.88 0.43 8.27
CA LYS A 159 3.16 -0.30 8.34
C LYS A 159 2.94 -1.77 8.71
N SER A 160 2.07 -2.07 9.66
CA SER A 160 1.77 -3.46 10.06
C SER A 160 1.07 -4.21 8.93
N VAL A 161 0.09 -3.58 8.27
CA VAL A 161 -0.61 -4.15 7.09
C VAL A 161 0.36 -4.54 5.99
N ARG A 162 1.37 -3.69 5.71
CA ARG A 162 2.40 -4.02 4.71
C ARG A 162 3.24 -5.23 5.10
N LEU A 163 3.57 -5.39 6.37
CA LEU A 163 4.33 -6.54 6.84
C LEU A 163 3.51 -7.83 6.69
N MET A 164 2.24 -7.82 7.11
CA MET A 164 1.34 -8.96 6.92
C MET A 164 1.22 -9.37 5.45
N ILE A 165 1.07 -8.41 4.53
CA ILE A 165 1.04 -8.69 3.08
C ILE A 165 2.34 -9.37 2.61
N GLN A 166 3.50 -8.95 3.11
CA GLN A 166 4.79 -9.55 2.72
C GLN A 166 4.96 -10.96 3.27
N GLU A 167 4.48 -11.20 4.49
CA GLU A 167 4.48 -12.52 5.12
C GLU A 167 3.57 -13.49 4.35
N ILE A 168 2.32 -13.11 4.09
CA ILE A 168 1.37 -13.88 3.28
C ILE A 168 1.96 -14.20 1.89
N LYS A 169 2.61 -13.21 1.25
CA LYS A 169 3.30 -13.42 -0.03
C LYS A 169 4.43 -14.45 0.06
N SER A 170 5.13 -14.51 1.17
CA SER A 170 6.23 -15.45 1.37
C SER A 170 5.68 -16.86 1.57
N LYS A 171 4.62 -17.02 2.38
CA LYS A 171 3.89 -18.28 2.54
C LYS A 171 3.32 -18.79 1.20
N PHE A 172 2.77 -17.91 0.36
CA PHE A 172 2.34 -18.30 -0.99
C PHE A 172 3.46 -18.87 -1.86
N LYS A 173 4.68 -18.31 -1.78
CA LYS A 173 5.82 -18.83 -2.53
C LYS A 173 6.26 -20.20 -2.02
N GLU A 174 6.17 -20.41 -0.71
CA GLU A 174 6.48 -21.69 -0.08
C GLU A 174 5.51 -22.78 -0.53
N VAL A 175 4.20 -22.54 -0.44
CA VAL A 175 3.18 -23.44 -0.98
C VAL A 175 3.43 -23.73 -2.47
N HIS A 176 3.68 -22.70 -3.27
CA HIS A 176 3.98 -22.90 -4.69
C HIS A 176 5.23 -23.76 -4.91
N SER A 177 6.28 -23.54 -4.13
CA SER A 177 7.52 -24.33 -4.20
C SER A 177 7.23 -25.81 -3.93
N ILE A 178 6.52 -26.12 -2.84
CA ILE A 178 6.15 -27.50 -2.48
C ILE A 178 5.36 -28.15 -3.63
N LEU A 179 4.35 -27.45 -4.18
CA LEU A 179 3.54 -27.98 -5.27
C LEU A 179 4.33 -28.21 -6.58
N VAL A 180 5.35 -27.40 -6.85
CA VAL A 180 6.25 -27.60 -8.00
C VAL A 180 7.15 -28.82 -7.80
N HIS A 181 7.66 -29.04 -6.58
CA HIS A 181 8.44 -30.23 -6.25
C HIS A 181 7.58 -31.51 -6.42
N ILE A 182 6.38 -31.53 -5.83
CA ILE A 182 5.42 -32.63 -5.99
C ILE A 182 5.13 -32.91 -7.48
N LEU A 183 4.96 -31.86 -8.29
CA LEU A 183 4.73 -32.03 -9.73
C LEU A 183 5.93 -32.65 -10.45
N GLY A 184 7.15 -32.31 -10.02
CA GLY A 184 8.39 -32.94 -10.46
C GLY A 184 8.41 -34.43 -10.13
N ASP A 185 8.09 -34.77 -8.89
CA ASP A 185 8.07 -36.15 -8.40
C ASP A 185 7.05 -36.99 -9.15
N ILE A 186 5.80 -36.51 -9.28
CA ILE A 186 4.74 -37.18 -10.04
C ILE A 186 5.12 -37.38 -11.52
N ARG A 187 5.86 -36.44 -12.13
CA ARG A 187 6.35 -36.61 -13.51
C ARG A 187 7.46 -37.65 -13.59
N GLY A 188 8.38 -37.66 -12.62
CA GLY A 188 9.36 -38.74 -12.44
C GLY A 188 8.68 -40.10 -12.18
N LEU A 189 7.50 -40.10 -11.57
CA LEU A 189 6.69 -41.31 -11.43
C LEU A 189 6.12 -41.82 -12.77
N ARG A 190 5.85 -40.91 -13.71
CA ARG A 190 5.08 -41.17 -14.95
C ARG A 190 5.93 -41.38 -16.22
N VAL A 191 7.20 -40.98 -16.24
CA VAL A 191 8.12 -41.49 -17.28
C VAL A 191 8.29 -42.98 -17.04
N GLY A 192 7.74 -43.80 -17.94
CA GLY A 192 7.95 -45.24 -17.90
C GLY A 192 9.44 -45.51 -17.72
N GLN A 193 9.78 -46.45 -16.85
CA GLN A 193 11.14 -46.99 -16.79
C GLN A 193 11.47 -47.45 -18.22
N TYR A 194 12.20 -46.63 -18.97
CA TYR A 194 12.97 -47.14 -20.08
C TYR A 194 14.03 -47.99 -19.42
N THR A 195 13.75 -49.29 -19.29
CA THR A 195 14.83 -50.26 -19.30
C THR A 195 15.51 -50.06 -20.64
N PRO A 196 16.77 -49.60 -20.71
CA PRO A 196 17.51 -49.69 -21.95
C PRO A 196 17.48 -51.17 -22.32
N THR A 197 16.86 -51.50 -23.45
CA THR A 197 16.95 -52.81 -24.08
C THR A 197 18.42 -53.11 -24.25
N VAL A 198 18.96 -53.93 -23.35
CA VAL A 198 20.29 -54.52 -23.49
C VAL A 198 20.21 -55.35 -24.76
N LYS A 199 20.80 -54.81 -25.81
CA LYS A 199 20.95 -55.45 -27.11
C LYS A 199 21.78 -56.71 -26.88
N LEU A 200 21.13 -57.86 -26.84
CA LEU A 200 21.78 -59.17 -26.90
C LEU A 200 22.67 -59.18 -28.15
N SER A 201 23.98 -59.12 -27.94
CA SER A 201 24.98 -59.46 -28.96
C SER A 201 25.40 -60.91 -28.72
N PRO A 202 25.55 -61.71 -29.78
CA PRO A 202 25.71 -63.15 -29.66
C PRO A 202 27.09 -63.53 -29.14
N THR A 203 27.08 -64.53 -28.27
CA THR A 203 28.10 -65.56 -28.04
C THR A 203 29.21 -65.61 -29.09
N VAL A 204 30.45 -65.33 -28.68
CA VAL A 204 31.61 -66.16 -29.05
C VAL A 204 32.47 -66.34 -27.80
N ASN A 205 32.56 -67.62 -27.42
CA ASN A 205 33.37 -68.18 -26.35
C ASN A 205 34.86 -68.15 -26.74
N LEU A 206 35.76 -68.01 -25.75
CA LEU A 206 36.98 -68.83 -25.56
C LEU A 206 37.89 -68.19 -24.48
N THR A 207 37.97 -68.88 -23.32
CA THR A 207 39.05 -68.91 -22.31
C THR A 207 40.41 -69.29 -22.94
N PRO A 208 41.61 -69.12 -22.31
CA PRO A 208 41.98 -69.44 -20.91
C PRO A 208 42.78 -68.32 -20.18
N THR A 209 42.63 -68.17 -18.86
CA THR A 209 43.52 -68.68 -17.79
C THR A 209 45.01 -68.30 -17.91
N SER A 210 45.48 -67.41 -17.02
CA SER A 210 46.86 -67.39 -16.54
C SER A 210 46.99 -66.65 -15.20
N GLU A 211 47.23 -67.42 -14.13
CA GLU A 211 47.96 -67.09 -12.89
C GLU A 211 49.30 -67.87 -13.02
N PRO A 212 50.51 -67.47 -12.50
CA PRO A 212 50.74 -66.93 -11.14
C PRO A 212 51.90 -65.92 -10.91
N SER A 213 51.88 -65.36 -9.68
CA SER A 213 52.92 -64.94 -8.72
C SER A 213 54.41 -64.77 -9.13
N PRO A 214 55.13 -63.75 -8.59
CA PRO A 214 56.59 -63.69 -8.60
C PRO A 214 57.23 -64.22 -7.30
N THR A 215 58.29 -65.01 -7.42
CA THR A 215 59.20 -65.44 -6.34
C THR A 215 60.66 -65.23 -6.79
N GLU A 216 61.48 -64.75 -5.87
CA GLU A 216 62.87 -64.28 -5.99
C GLU A 216 63.93 -65.39 -6.30
N GLU A 217 65.04 -64.96 -6.94
CA GLU A 217 66.48 -65.39 -6.98
C GLU A 217 66.94 -66.85 -6.63
N PRO A 218 68.11 -67.36 -7.14
CA PRO A 218 69.40 -66.65 -7.35
C PRO A 218 70.30 -67.07 -8.56
N SER A 219 71.41 -66.32 -8.71
CA SER A 219 72.73 -66.54 -9.42
C SER A 219 73.35 -67.96 -9.28
N PRO A 220 74.43 -68.45 -9.97
CA PRO A 220 75.46 -67.81 -10.83
C PRO A 220 75.94 -68.59 -12.12
N THR A 221 76.89 -67.93 -12.84
CA THR A 221 77.90 -68.28 -13.91
C THR A 221 78.62 -69.67 -13.70
N PRO A 222 79.36 -70.34 -14.65
CA PRO A 222 80.29 -69.75 -15.66
C PRO A 222 80.64 -70.49 -16.99
N GLU A 223 81.37 -69.72 -17.82
CA GLU A 223 82.55 -70.02 -18.69
C GLU A 223 82.64 -71.17 -19.72
N SER A 224 83.19 -70.74 -20.87
CA SER A 224 84.16 -71.38 -21.79
C SER A 224 83.65 -72.10 -23.05
N LEU A 225 84.18 -71.58 -24.17
CA LEU A 225 84.54 -72.17 -25.49
C LEU A 225 83.73 -73.36 -26.03
#